data_AF-A0A0Q0DVY1-F1
#
_entry.id   AF-A0A0Q0DVY1-F1
#
_cell.length_a   1.000
_cell.length_b   1.000
_cell.length_c   1.000
_cell.angle_alpha   90.00
_cell.angle_beta   90.00
_cell.angle_gamma   90.00
#
_symmetry.space_group_name_H-M   'P 1'
#
loop_
_entity.id
_entity.type
_entity.pdbx_description
1 polymer ?
#
loop_
_entity_poly.entity_id
_entity_poly.type
_entity_poly.pdbx_seq_one_letter_code
_entity_poly.pdbx_strand_id
1 'polypeptide(L)' 'MSMSAAQSAAFKSNSGFVPTDAYTLFVGAVMAFLILWGVWAITTGYKGWAQGKLPSDKFFGLFLRFAVMYLVVGFILLK' A
#
# COMPACT_ATOMS: atom_id res chain seq x y z
N MET A 1 20.18 6.89 -3.07
CA MET A 1 20.81 7.65 -4.17
C MET A 1 19.70 8.29 -4.97
N SER A 2 19.70 9.61 -5.17
CA SER A 2 18.73 10.27 -6.06
C SER A 2 19.20 10.20 -7.51
N MET A 3 18.27 10.30 -8.47
CA MET A 3 18.64 10.44 -9.88
C MET A 3 19.53 11.66 -10.11
N SER A 4 20.51 11.54 -11.00
CA SER A 4 21.28 12.68 -11.47
C SER A 4 20.41 13.59 -12.35
N ALA A 5 20.85 14.84 -12.55
CA ALA A 5 20.16 15.78 -13.43
C ALA A 5 20.04 15.25 -14.87
N ALA A 6 21.09 14.63 -15.39
CA ALA A 6 21.10 14.04 -16.73
C ALA A 6 20.09 12.88 -16.85
N GLN A 7 19.99 12.03 -15.83
CA GLN A 7 19.02 10.93 -15.80
C GLN A 7 17.57 11.43 -15.73
N SER A 8 17.31 12.46 -14.91
CA SER A 8 15.98 13.07 -14.78
C SER A 8 15.55 13.75 -16.09
N ALA A 9 16.47 14.44 -16.76
CA ALA A 9 16.22 15.07 -18.06
C ALA A 9 15.96 14.04 -19.16
N ALA A 10 16.76 12.98 -19.23
CA ALA A 10 16.56 11.89 -20.18
C ALA A 10 15.21 11.19 -19.94
N PHE A 11 14.82 10.93 -18.69
CA PHE A 11 13.51 10.38 -18.37
C PHE A 11 12.39 11.27 -18.87
N LYS A 12 12.39 12.55 -18.48
CA LYS A 12 11.35 13.51 -18.87
C LYS A 12 11.23 13.66 -20.39
N SER A 13 12.36 13.64 -21.10
CA SER A 13 12.38 13.72 -22.56
C SER A 13 11.72 12.52 -23.24
N ASN A 14 11.73 11.33 -22.62
CA ASN A 14 11.14 10.12 -23.19
C ASN A 14 9.71 9.87 -22.69
N SER A 15 9.40 10.23 -21.44
CA SER A 15 8.12 9.93 -20.80
C SER A 15 7.10 11.07 -20.89
N GLY A 16 7.55 12.32 -21.08
CA GLY A 16 6.70 13.50 -21.09
C GLY A 16 6.31 14.04 -19.70
N PHE A 17 6.76 13.41 -18.61
CA PHE A 17 6.49 13.83 -17.22
C PHE A 17 7.73 13.68 -16.33
N VAL A 18 7.73 14.30 -15.15
CA VAL A 18 8.89 14.24 -14.25
C VAL A 18 8.90 12.92 -13.45
N PRO A 19 10.09 12.38 -13.09
CA PRO A 19 10.18 11.12 -12.34
C PRO A 19 9.35 11.09 -11.05
N THR A 20 9.19 12.24 -10.39
CA THR A 20 8.39 12.38 -9.16
C THR A 20 6.91 12.05 -9.39
N ASP A 21 6.34 12.38 -10.54
CA ASP A 21 4.92 12.13 -10.82
C ASP A 21 4.64 10.64 -10.95
N ALA A 22 5.52 9.91 -11.65
CA ALA A 22 5.43 8.44 -11.73
C ALA A 22 5.61 7.79 -10.36
N TYR A 23 6.54 8.28 -9.55
CA TYR A 23 6.72 7.79 -8.20
C TYR A 23 5.47 8.01 -7.35
N THR A 24 4.89 9.21 -7.38
CA THR A 24 3.63 9.51 -6.66
C THR A 24 2.48 8.62 -7.12
N LEU A 25 2.33 8.41 -8.43
CA LEU A 25 1.31 7.50 -8.97
C LEU A 25 1.53 6.06 -8.50
N PHE A 26 2.77 5.58 -8.53
CA PHE A 26 3.12 4.24 -8.08
C PHE A 26 2.82 4.05 -6.59
N VAL A 27 3.27 4.98 -5.74
CA VAL A 27 3.00 4.95 -4.29
C VAL A 27 1.50 4.99 -4.03
N GLY A 28 0.76 5.87 -4.72
CA GLY A 28 -0.69 5.94 -4.62
C GLY A 28 -1.38 4.64 -5.02
N ALA A 29 -0.95 4.00 -6.11
CA ALA A 29 -1.48 2.73 -6.56
C ALA A 29 -1.24 1.59 -5.55
N VAL A 30 -0.03 1.51 -4.98
CA VAL A 30 0.31 0.52 -3.95
C VAL A 30 -0.53 0.72 -2.69
N MET A 31 -0.69 1.97 -2.23
CA MET A 31 -1.51 2.29 -1.06
C MET A 31 -2.99 1.97 -1.30
N ALA A 32 -3.54 2.33 -2.46
CA ALA A 32 -4.92 2.02 -2.82
C ALA A 32 -5.16 0.52 -2.89
N PHE A 33 -4.25 -0.22 -3.52
CA PHE A 33 -4.31 -1.68 -3.57
C PHE A 33 -4.29 -2.32 -2.18
N LEU A 34 -3.42 -1.84 -1.28
CA LEU A 34 -3.37 -2.30 0.10
C LEU A 34 -4.70 -2.07 0.83
N ILE A 35 -5.33 -0.91 0.66
CA ILE A 35 -6.64 -0.62 1.27
C ILE A 35 -7.72 -1.57 0.73
N LEU A 36 -7.80 -1.72 -0.59
CA LEU A 36 -8.77 -2.64 -1.22
C LEU A 36 -8.59 -4.07 -0.72
N TRP A 37 -7.33 -4.52 -0.62
CA TRP A 37 -7.01 -5.81 -0.05
C TRP A 37 -7.38 -5.90 1.44
N GLY A 38 -7.12 -4.85 2.22
CA GLY A 38 -7.50 -4.78 3.63
C GLY A 38 -9.00 -4.89 3.86
N VAL A 39 -9.80 -4.19 3.05
CA VAL A 39 -11.27 -4.28 3.07
C VAL A 39 -11.72 -5.71 2.77
N TRP A 40 -11.14 -6.34 1.73
CA TRP A 40 -11.44 -7.74 1.42
C TRP A 40 -11.05 -8.70 2.55
N ALA A 41 -9.87 -8.51 3.15
CA ALA A 41 -9.39 -9.33 4.25
C ALA A 41 -10.29 -9.21 5.49
N ILE A 42 -10.65 -7.98 5.88
CA ILE A 42 -11.52 -7.70 7.02
C ILE A 42 -12.93 -8.26 6.78
N THR A 43 -13.51 -8.06 5.59
CA THR A 43 -14.86 -8.58 5.29
C THR A 43 -14.89 -10.11 5.29
N THR A 44 -13.82 -10.76 4.83
CA THR A 44 -13.65 -12.22 4.90
C THR A 44 -13.48 -12.69 6.35
N GLY A 45 -12.65 -12.01 7.14
CA GLY A 45 -12.47 -12.27 8.57
C GLY A 45 -13.76 -12.10 9.37
N TYR A 46 -14.54 -11.05 9.05
CA TYR A 46 -15.83 -10.77 9.68
C TYR A 46 -16.82 -11.90 9.43
N LYS A 47 -16.94 -12.38 8.18
CA LYS A 47 -17.78 -13.53 7.85
C LYS A 47 -17.36 -14.77 8.64
N GLY A 48 -16.06 -15.02 8.78
CA GLY A 48 -15.52 -16.13 9.57
C GLY A 48 -15.83 -16.02 11.06
N TRP A 49 -15.70 -14.82 11.63
CA TRP A 49 -16.01 -14.52 13.03
C TRP A 49 -17.52 -14.64 13.32
N ALA A 50 -18.36 -14.04 12.47
CA ALA A 50 -19.82 -14.07 12.60
C ALA A 50 -20.39 -15.49 12.51
N GLN A 51 -19.72 -16.39 11.79
CA GLN A 51 -20.07 -17.81 11.71
C GLN A 51 -19.50 -18.67 12.85
N GLY A 52 -18.83 -18.06 13.84
CA GLY A 52 -18.18 -18.77 14.95
C GLY A 52 -16.94 -19.59 14.55
N LYS A 53 -16.45 -19.43 13.32
CA LYS A 53 -15.29 -20.17 12.78
C LYS A 53 -13.96 -19.51 13.13
N LEU A 54 -13.98 -18.26 13.59
CA LEU A 54 -12.80 -17.49 13.95
C LEU A 54 -12.97 -16.87 15.34
N PRO A 55 -12.08 -17.16 16.30
CA PRO A 55 -12.08 -16.49 17.60
C PRO A 55 -11.87 -14.97 17.48
N SER A 56 -12.50 -14.20 18.38
CA SER A 56 -12.43 -12.72 18.40
C SER A 56 -10.99 -12.20 18.43
N ASP A 57 -10.09 -12.83 19.19
CA ASP A 57 -8.69 -12.42 19.30
C ASP A 57 -7.95 -12.52 17.97
N LYS A 58 -8.27 -13.56 17.18
CA LYS A 58 -7.69 -13.75 15.84
C LYS A 58 -8.26 -12.75 14.84
N PHE A 59 -9.54 -12.39 14.97
CA PHE A 59 -10.14 -11.35 14.17
C PHE A 59 -9.55 -9.96 14.47
N PHE A 60 -9.37 -9.60 15.75
CA PHE A 60 -8.69 -8.37 16.15
C PHE A 60 -7.23 -8.34 15.67
N GLY A 61 -6.52 -9.47 15.77
CA GLY A 61 -5.18 -9.63 15.25
C GLY A 61 -5.07 -9.38 13.74
N LEU A 62 -6.11 -9.64 12.95
CA LEU A 62 -6.15 -9.31 11.53
C LEU A 62 -6.13 -7.80 11.29
N PHE A 63 -6.94 -7.02 12.02
CA PHE A 63 -6.93 -5.56 11.92
C PHE A 63 -5.57 -4.98 12.30
N LEU A 64 -4.98 -5.46 13.39
CA LEU A 64 -3.68 -4.99 13.83
C LEU A 64 -2.59 -5.30 12.80
N ARG A 65 -2.57 -6.52 12.24
CA ARG A 65 -1.63 -6.88 11.16
C ARG A 65 -1.80 -6.00 9.93
N PHE A 66 -3.05 -5.75 9.52
CA PHE A 66 -3.32 -4.86 8.41
C PHE A 66 -2.83 -3.43 8.68
N ALA A 67 -3.11 -2.88 9.88
CA ALA A 67 -2.66 -1.56 10.27
C ALA A 67 -1.12 -1.46 10.28
N VAL A 68 -0.43 -2.44 10.87
CA VAL A 68 1.04 -2.49 10.88
C VAL A 68 1.60 -2.57 9.47
N MET A 69 1.04 -3.43 8.61
CA MET A 69 1.48 -3.54 7.22
C MET A 69 1.29 -2.23 6.46
N TYR A 70 0.13 -1.59 6.60
CA TYR A 70 -0.14 -0.29 5.98
C TYR A 70 0.85 0.79 6.44
N LEU A 71 1.10 0.87 7.75
CA LEU A 71 2.05 1.84 8.32
C LEU A 71 3.49 1.58 7.87
N VAL A 72 3.94 0.32 7.87
CA VAL A 72 5.30 -0.04 7.45
C VAL A 72 5.51 0.27 5.97
N VAL A 73 4.59 -0.16 5.11
CA VAL A 73 4.72 0.12 3.67
C VAL A 73 4.60 1.62 3.40
N GLY A 74 3.66 2.32 4.04
CA GLY A 74 3.53 3.77 3.94
C GLY A 74 4.80 4.50 4.40
N PHE A 75 5.41 4.09 5.50
CA PHE A 75 6.67 4.66 5.99
C PHE A 75 7.83 4.45 5.01
N ILE A 76 7.91 3.28 4.39
CA ILE A 76 8.97 2.97 3.41
C ILE A 76 8.77 3.76 2.11
N LEU A 77 7.51 3.95 1.68
CA LEU A 77 7.17 4.53 0.38
C LEU A 77 6.88 6.04 0.40
N LEU A 78 6.70 6.67 1.56
CA LEU A 78 6.43 8.11 1.67
C LEU A 78 7.66 8.90 2.16
N LYS A 79 8.80 8.25 2.28
CA LYS A 79 10.09 8.86 2.62
C LYS A 79 11.01 8.91 1.41
#